data_AF-A0A972XGA1-F1
#
_entry.id   AF-A0A972XGA1-F1
#
_cell.length_a   1.000
_cell.length_b   1.000
_cell.length_c   1.000
_cell.angle_alpha   90.00
_cell.angle_beta   90.00
_cell.angle_gamma   90.00
#
_symmetry.space_group_name_H-M   'P 1'
#
loop_
_entity.id
_entity.type
_entity.pdbx_description
1 polymer ?
#
loop_
_entity_poly.entity_id
_entity_poly.type
_entity_poly.pdbx_seq_one_letter_code
_entity_poly.pdbx_strand_id
1 'polypeptide(L)'
;MSEQGATESFKSPRGRVLVVFGNPALLTMDRMAEFGRRIDSDPRIVTLSLHPNDQVTDTWLRATAPAGPLIAVARDAEDLVGPLPQQANDVEDLLLWTAKASERGLWHDWWLTSHRDVAKAKPIAGAAAMDEIEADDPS
;
A
#
# COMPACT_ATOMS: atom_id res chain seq x y z
N MET A 1 -25.35 3.83 10.47
CA MET A 1 -24.66 2.92 11.42
C MET A 1 -23.19 3.04 11.12
N SER A 2 -22.44 3.70 12.01
CA SER A 2 -21.01 3.92 11.83
C SER A 2 -20.28 2.62 12.13
N GLU A 3 -19.88 1.89 11.09
CA GLU A 3 -18.87 0.84 11.25
C GLU A 3 -17.58 1.56 11.62
N GLN A 4 -17.22 1.51 12.90
CA GLN A 4 -15.86 1.77 13.37
C GLN A 4 -15.00 0.69 12.70
N GLY A 5 -14.41 1.02 11.55
CA GLY A 5 -13.61 0.09 10.75
C GLY A 5 -12.33 -0.23 11.50
N ALA A 6 -12.33 -1.33 12.24
CA ALA A 6 -11.12 -1.85 12.85
C ALA A 6 -10.06 -2.03 11.76
N THR A 7 -8.92 -1.40 11.95
CA THR A 7 -7.78 -1.54 11.03
C THR A 7 -7.27 -2.97 11.12
N GLU A 8 -7.48 -3.75 10.05
CA GLU A 8 -7.00 -5.14 10.00
C GLU A 8 -5.47 -5.15 9.99
N SER A 9 -4.87 -6.16 10.61
CA SER A 9 -3.41 -6.29 10.64
C SER A 9 -2.99 -7.72 10.44
N PHE A 10 -1.84 -7.91 9.81
CA PHE A 10 -1.22 -9.22 9.65
C PHE A 10 0.29 -9.14 9.89
N LYS A 11 0.92 -10.29 10.10
CA LYS A 11 2.35 -10.40 10.38
C LYS A 11 3.06 -11.04 9.19
N SER A 12 4.14 -10.42 8.72
CA SER A 12 5.01 -10.98 7.68
C SER A 12 5.77 -12.21 8.19
N PRO A 13 6.33 -13.05 7.29
CA PRO A 13 7.17 -14.19 7.68
C PRO A 13 8.35 -13.84 8.60
N ARG A 14 9.00 -12.67 8.41
CA ARG A 14 10.09 -12.18 9.28
C ARG A 14 9.60 -11.36 10.46
N GLY A 15 8.30 -11.22 10.61
CA GLY A 15 7.66 -10.74 11.82
C GLY A 15 7.31 -9.25 11.85
N ARG A 16 7.42 -8.53 10.72
CA ARG A 16 6.92 -7.16 10.61
C ARG A 16 5.39 -7.19 10.69
N VAL A 17 4.81 -6.29 11.48
CA VAL A 17 3.34 -6.14 11.58
C VAL A 17 2.92 -5.10 10.55
N LEU A 18 1.97 -5.45 9.68
CA LEU A 18 1.40 -4.54 8.72
C LEU A 18 -0.03 -4.20 9.11
N VAL A 19 -0.36 -2.92 9.00
CA VAL A 19 -1.66 -2.31 9.27
C VAL A 19 -2.31 -2.01 7.92
N VAL A 20 -3.54 -2.46 7.71
CA VAL A 20 -4.23 -2.44 6.40
C VAL A 20 -5.26 -1.32 6.35
N PHE A 21 -5.14 -0.47 5.33
CA PHE A 21 -6.07 0.60 5.00
C PHE A 21 -6.84 0.25 3.72
N GLY A 22 -8.12 0.64 3.67
CA GLY A 22 -9.01 0.40 2.53
C GLY A 22 -9.83 -0.88 2.63
N ASN A 23 -9.85 -1.68 1.57
CA ASN A 23 -10.70 -2.87 1.49
C ASN A 23 -9.95 -4.15 1.88
N PRO A 24 -9.97 -4.58 3.16
CA PRO A 24 -9.23 -5.75 3.60
C PRO A 24 -9.66 -7.06 2.94
N ALA A 25 -10.89 -7.15 2.41
CA ALA A 25 -11.35 -8.33 1.70
C ALA A 25 -10.55 -8.64 0.43
N LEU A 26 -9.79 -7.66 -0.09
CA LEU A 26 -8.84 -7.87 -1.18
C LEU A 26 -7.56 -8.57 -0.73
N LEU A 27 -7.27 -8.67 0.56
CA LEU A 27 -6.07 -9.27 1.09
C LEU A 27 -6.26 -10.78 1.31
N THR A 28 -6.40 -11.53 0.23
CA THR A 28 -6.50 -12.99 0.29
C THR A 28 -5.22 -13.62 0.86
N MET A 29 -5.28 -14.89 1.25
CA MET A 29 -4.11 -15.62 1.79
C MET A 29 -2.88 -15.56 0.87
N ASP A 30 -3.07 -15.70 -0.45
CA ASP A 30 -1.98 -15.63 -1.41
C ASP A 30 -1.38 -14.23 -1.51
N ARG A 31 -2.23 -13.19 -1.44
CA ARG A 31 -1.79 -11.80 -1.48
C ARG A 31 -1.11 -11.39 -0.17
N MET A 32 -1.57 -11.90 0.98
CA MET A 32 -0.86 -11.77 2.27
C MET A 32 0.53 -12.39 2.19
N ALA A 33 0.67 -13.57 1.58
CA ALA A 33 1.95 -14.23 1.43
C ALA A 33 2.89 -13.43 0.51
N GLU A 34 2.39 -12.89 -0.60
CA GLU A 34 3.17 -12.04 -1.51
C GLU A 34 3.59 -10.72 -0.85
N PHE A 35 2.66 -10.03 -0.18
CA PHE A 35 2.96 -8.83 0.59
C PHE A 35 3.98 -9.10 1.69
N GLY A 36 3.83 -10.20 2.42
CA GLY A 36 4.77 -10.63 3.45
C GLY A 36 6.17 -10.86 2.89
N ARG A 37 6.30 -11.51 1.73
CA ARG A 37 7.62 -11.67 1.07
C ARG A 37 8.20 -10.32 0.65
N ARG A 38 7.39 -9.44 0.06
CA ARG A 38 7.87 -8.16 -0.45
C ARG A 38 8.33 -7.23 0.68
N ILE A 39 7.54 -7.05 1.72
CA ILE A 39 7.88 -6.15 2.84
C ILE A 39 9.14 -6.60 3.59
N ASP A 40 9.41 -7.91 3.57
CA ASP A 40 10.58 -8.51 4.20
C ASP A 40 11.84 -8.45 3.32
N SER A 41 11.69 -8.10 2.05
CA SER A 41 12.79 -8.08 1.07
C SER A 41 13.72 -6.88 1.21
N ASP A 42 13.20 -5.74 1.67
CA ASP A 42 14.00 -4.55 1.96
C ASP A 42 13.34 -3.76 3.10
N PRO A 43 14.08 -3.48 4.20
CA PRO A 43 13.52 -2.79 5.38
C PRO A 43 13.07 -1.36 5.10
N ARG A 44 13.51 -0.72 4.00
CA ARG A 44 13.06 0.61 3.60
C ARG A 44 11.65 0.59 2.99
N ILE A 45 11.14 -0.58 2.61
CA ILE A 45 9.74 -0.70 2.17
C ILE A 45 8.85 -0.56 3.39
N VAL A 46 7.99 0.44 3.38
CA VAL A 46 7.08 0.72 4.49
C VAL A 46 5.63 0.72 4.09
N THR A 47 5.34 0.79 2.79
CA THR A 47 3.98 0.56 2.29
C THR A 47 3.98 -0.37 1.09
N LEU A 48 2.96 -1.21 1.02
CA LEU A 48 2.63 -2.04 -0.12
C LEU A 48 1.20 -1.74 -0.55
N SER A 49 0.98 -1.52 -1.83
CA SER A 49 -0.37 -1.26 -2.35
C SER A 49 -0.77 -2.29 -3.40
N LEU A 50 -2.05 -2.66 -3.42
CA LEU A 50 -2.63 -3.36 -4.58
C LEU A 50 -3.01 -2.32 -5.61
N HIS A 51 -2.46 -2.40 -6.82
CA HIS A 51 -2.76 -1.44 -7.88
C HIS A 51 -3.28 -2.16 -9.14
N PRO A 52 -4.47 -1.82 -9.65
CA PRO A 52 -4.96 -2.42 -10.88
C PRO A 52 -4.09 -2.00 -12.08
N ASN A 53 -3.72 -2.95 -12.94
CA ASN A 53 -3.02 -2.70 -14.19
C ASN A 53 -3.35 -3.84 -15.18
N ASP A 54 -3.70 -3.49 -16.43
CA ASP A 54 -4.10 -4.43 -17.47
C ASP A 54 -3.00 -4.71 -18.51
N GLN A 55 -1.88 -3.97 -18.45
CA GLN A 55 -0.73 -4.12 -19.34
C GLN A 55 0.41 -4.90 -18.69
N VAL A 56 0.78 -4.55 -17.46
CA VAL A 56 1.85 -5.16 -16.67
C VAL A 56 1.26 -5.74 -15.40
N THR A 57 1.50 -7.03 -15.14
CA THR A 57 0.86 -7.76 -14.04
C THR A 57 1.87 -8.56 -13.24
N ASP A 58 1.48 -8.94 -12.03
CA ASP A 58 2.26 -9.74 -11.08
C ASP A 58 3.66 -9.18 -10.82
N THR A 59 3.77 -7.85 -10.83
CA THR A 59 5.05 -7.13 -10.76
C THR A 59 5.01 -6.05 -9.70
N TRP A 60 6.10 -5.89 -8.97
CA TRP A 60 6.29 -4.78 -8.03
C TRP A 60 6.92 -3.58 -8.72
N LEU A 61 6.25 -2.44 -8.63
CA LEU A 61 6.74 -1.14 -9.08
C LEU A 61 7.08 -0.26 -7.87
N ARG A 62 8.22 0.44 -7.91
CA ARG A 62 8.53 1.49 -6.95
C ARG A 62 7.70 2.73 -7.28
N ALA A 63 7.03 3.27 -6.28
CA ALA A 63 6.18 4.45 -6.42
C ALA A 63 6.61 5.58 -5.48
N THR A 64 6.20 6.79 -5.84
CA THR A 64 6.45 8.00 -5.03
C THR A 64 5.48 8.12 -3.86
N ALA A 65 4.29 7.52 -3.98
CA ALA A 65 3.28 7.42 -2.93
C ALA A 65 2.50 6.10 -3.07
N PRO A 66 1.81 5.60 -2.02
CA PRO A 66 0.93 4.45 -2.17
C PRO A 66 -0.39 4.83 -2.89
N ALA A 67 -0.96 3.88 -3.62
CA ALA A 67 -2.19 4.09 -4.39
C ALA A 67 -2.99 2.79 -4.55
N GLY A 68 -4.29 2.91 -4.82
CA GLY A 68 -5.20 1.79 -5.08
C GLY A 68 -6.21 1.51 -3.96
N PRO A 69 -6.94 0.39 -4.04
CA PRO A 69 -8.01 0.06 -3.09
C PRO A 69 -7.55 -0.53 -1.75
N LEU A 70 -6.28 -0.92 -1.64
CA LEU A 70 -5.71 -1.45 -0.42
C LEU A 70 -4.26 -0.99 -0.27
N ILE A 71 -3.93 -0.50 0.92
CA ILE A 71 -2.57 -0.10 1.30
C ILE A 71 -2.23 -0.80 2.63
N ALA A 72 -1.18 -1.61 2.66
CA ALA A 72 -0.62 -2.19 3.86
C ALA A 72 0.61 -1.40 4.30
N VAL A 73 0.65 -0.97 5.56
CA VAL A 73 1.70 -0.11 6.12
C VAL A 73 2.42 -0.82 7.23
N ALA A 74 3.75 -0.85 7.19
CA ALA A 74 4.56 -1.48 8.22
C ALA A 74 4.58 -0.64 9.50
N ARG A 75 4.12 -1.22 10.60
CA ARG A 75 3.96 -0.52 11.89
C ARG A 75 5.29 -0.12 12.53
N ASP A 76 6.35 -0.85 12.24
CA ASP A 76 7.70 -0.52 12.73
C ASP A 76 8.23 0.81 12.19
N ALA A 77 7.65 1.33 11.10
CA ALA A 77 7.99 2.65 10.59
C ALA A 77 7.48 3.80 11.49
N GLU A 78 6.59 3.55 12.46
CA GLU A 78 6.12 4.55 13.43
C GLU A 78 7.29 5.17 14.21
N ASP A 79 8.33 4.38 14.50
CA ASP A 79 9.52 4.82 15.23
C ASP A 79 10.32 5.90 14.48
N LEU A 80 10.21 5.94 13.14
CA LEU A 80 10.92 6.90 12.29
C LEU A 80 10.01 8.03 11.82
N VAL A 81 8.78 7.72 11.44
CA VAL A 81 7.85 8.65 10.76
C VAL A 81 6.92 9.37 11.74
N GLY A 82 6.61 8.72 12.86
CA GLY A 82 5.55 9.11 13.78
C GLY A 82 4.34 8.17 13.70
N PRO A 83 3.33 8.37 14.57
CA PRO A 83 2.20 7.46 14.70
C PRO A 83 1.39 7.35 13.40
N LEU A 84 0.91 6.14 13.10
CA LEU A 84 -0.01 5.90 11.99
C LEU A 84 -1.39 6.49 12.29
N PRO A 85 -2.20 6.80 11.25
CA PRO A 85 -3.60 7.15 11.43
C PRO A 85 -4.35 6.05 12.17
N GLN A 86 -5.25 6.44 13.06
CA GLN A 86 -5.95 5.48 13.92
C GLN A 86 -7.10 4.79 13.19
N GLN A 87 -7.75 5.46 12.23
CA GLN A 87 -8.88 4.90 11.49
C GLN A 87 -8.46 4.50 10.07
N ALA A 88 -8.95 3.34 9.63
CA ALA A 88 -8.64 2.79 8.31
C ALA A 88 -9.14 3.65 7.13
N ASN A 89 -10.05 4.61 7.38
CA ASN A 89 -10.62 5.53 6.40
C ASN A 89 -10.00 6.94 6.40
N ASP A 90 -9.02 7.22 7.27
CA ASP A 90 -8.32 8.51 7.35
C ASP A 90 -7.24 8.60 6.26
N VAL A 91 -7.67 8.60 5.00
CA VAL A 91 -6.77 8.56 3.83
C VAL A 91 -5.88 9.80 3.76
N GLU A 92 -6.38 10.98 4.10
CA GLU A 92 -5.60 12.22 4.06
C GLU A 92 -4.42 12.16 5.04
N ASP A 93 -4.67 11.70 6.26
CA ASP A 93 -3.63 11.50 7.28
C ASP A 93 -2.64 10.40 6.86
N LEU A 94 -3.12 9.35 6.20
CA LEU A 94 -2.26 8.31 5.64
C LEU A 94 -1.33 8.90 4.56
N LEU A 95 -1.84 9.71 3.64
CA LEU A 95 -1.04 10.33 2.59
C LEU A 95 -0.01 11.33 3.15
N LEU A 96 -0.39 12.09 4.19
CA LEU A 96 0.53 12.95 4.90
C LEU A 96 1.63 12.14 5.62
N TRP A 97 1.27 11.01 6.23
CA TRP A 97 2.22 10.09 6.84
C TRP A 97 3.19 9.52 5.79
N THR A 98 2.69 9.12 4.62
CA THR A 98 3.53 8.55 3.55
C THR A 98 4.52 9.57 2.99
N ALA A 99 4.10 10.83 2.83
CA ALA A 99 5.00 11.91 2.43
C ALA A 99 6.17 12.08 3.42
N LYS A 100 5.88 12.08 4.74
CA LYS A 100 6.92 12.12 5.78
C LYS A 100 7.83 10.89 5.75
N ALA A 101 7.30 9.72 5.38
CA ALA A 101 8.10 8.52 5.21
C ALA A 101 9.09 8.65 4.04
N SER A 102 8.65 9.20 2.91
CA SER A 102 9.51 9.48 1.75
C SER A 102 10.63 10.46 2.10
N GLU A 103 10.35 11.52 2.87
CA GLU A 103 11.35 12.47 3.37
C GLU A 103 12.47 11.81 4.20
N ARG A 104 12.20 10.62 4.76
CA ARG A 104 13.14 9.82 5.56
C ARG A 104 13.85 8.73 4.76
N GLY A 105 13.68 8.71 3.44
CA GLY A 105 14.27 7.71 2.55
C GLY A 105 13.60 6.34 2.60
N LEU A 106 12.36 6.28 3.13
CA LEU A 106 11.51 5.10 3.07
C LEU A 106 10.69 5.15 1.78
N TRP A 107 10.34 4.00 1.23
CA TRP A 107 9.69 3.96 -0.08
C TRP A 107 8.41 3.10 -0.09
N HIS A 108 7.66 3.30 -1.16
CA HIS A 108 6.34 2.74 -1.39
C HIS A 108 6.43 1.84 -2.62
N ASP A 109 5.82 0.66 -2.55
CA ASP A 109 5.74 -0.21 -3.71
C ASP A 109 4.29 -0.57 -4.04
N TRP A 110 4.00 -0.69 -5.33
CA TRP A 110 2.73 -1.14 -5.86
C TRP A 110 2.88 -2.52 -6.46
N TRP A 111 1.98 -3.43 -6.09
CA TRP A 111 1.82 -4.68 -6.80
C TRP A 111 0.80 -4.48 -7.92
N LEU A 112 1.32 -4.41 -9.15
CA LEU A 112 0.52 -4.25 -10.36
C LEU A 112 -0.18 -5.56 -10.67
N THR A 113 -1.50 -5.54 -10.84
CA THR A 113 -2.28 -6.77 -11.05
C THR A 113 -3.52 -6.56 -11.91
N SER A 114 -3.87 -7.57 -12.71
CA SER A 114 -5.08 -7.61 -13.54
C SER A 114 -6.27 -8.28 -12.85
N HIS A 115 -6.16 -8.60 -11.56
CA HIS A 115 -7.25 -9.25 -10.83
C HIS A 115 -8.54 -8.40 -10.83
N ARG A 116 -9.64 -9.02 -11.27
CA ARG A 116 -10.91 -8.34 -11.53
C ARG A 116 -11.56 -7.75 -10.28
N ASP A 117 -11.34 -8.35 -9.12
CA ASP A 117 -11.81 -7.84 -7.82
C ASP A 117 -11.07 -6.56 -7.41
N VAL A 118 -9.76 -6.48 -7.68
CA VAL A 118 -8.96 -5.26 -7.47
C VAL A 118 -9.40 -4.16 -8.43
N ALA A 119 -9.57 -4.46 -9.72
CA ALA A 119 -10.00 -3.49 -10.72
C ALA A 119 -11.40 -2.90 -10.47
N LYS A 120 -12.27 -3.64 -9.78
CA LYS A 120 -13.64 -3.20 -9.43
C LYS A 120 -13.72 -2.49 -8.08
N ALA A 121 -12.71 -2.63 -7.24
CA ALA A 121 -12.72 -2.04 -5.91
C ALA A 121 -12.50 -0.53 -5.99
N LYS A 122 -13.18 0.20 -5.10
CA LYS A 122 -13.01 1.65 -5.02
C LYS A 122 -11.61 1.97 -4.48
N PRO A 123 -10.78 2.75 -5.21
CA PRO A 123 -9.48 3.17 -4.70
C PRO A 123 -9.67 4.08 -3.48
N ILE A 124 -8.82 3.92 -2.48
CA ILE A 124 -8.78 4.84 -1.33
C ILE A 124 -7.85 6.01 -1.60
N ALA A 125 -6.77 5.77 -2.34
CA ALA A 125 -5.86 6.78 -2.86
C ALA A 125 -5.74 6.61 -4.38
N GLY A 126 -5.82 7.71 -5.11
CA GLY A 126 -5.47 7.73 -6.54
C GLY A 126 -3.95 7.63 -6.71
N ALA A 127 -3.49 7.23 -7.90
CA ALA A 127 -2.09 7.43 -8.26
C ALA A 127 -1.75 8.91 -8.05
N ALA A 128 -0.60 9.21 -7.43
CA ALA A 128 -0.14 10.58 -7.36
C ALA A 128 -0.03 11.08 -8.81
N ALA A 129 -0.50 12.30 -9.10
CA ALA A 129 -0.56 12.84 -10.46
C ALA A 129 0.78 12.87 -11.22
N MET A 130 1.91 12.60 -10.55
CA MET A 130 3.22 12.42 -11.19
C MET A 130 3.47 11.00 -11.72
N ASP A 131 2.88 9.96 -11.13
CA ASP A 131 3.12 8.56 -11.54
C ASP A 131 2.30 8.18 -12.79
N GLU A 132 1.23 8.92 -13.13
CA GLU A 132 0.49 8.77 -14.40
C GLU A 132 1.26 9.34 -15.61
N ILE A 133 2.22 10.24 -15.39
CA ILE A 133 2.97 10.90 -16.48
C ILE A 133 4.08 10.01 -17.03
N GLU A 134 4.66 9.10 -16.23
CA GLU A 134 5.73 8.20 -16.71
C GLU A 134 5.24 6.97 -17.49
N ALA A 135 3.98 6.56 -17.33
CA ALA A 135 3.43 5.40 -18.05
C ALA A 135 3.13 5.68 -19.54
N ASP A 136 3.03 6.96 -19.92
CA ASP A 136 2.64 7.41 -21.26
C ASP A 136 3.82 7.98 -22.08
N ASP A 137 5.07 7.82 -21.62
CA ASP A 137 6.26 8.22 -22.40
C ASP A 137 6.88 7.00 -23.13
N PRO A 138 6.57 6.79 -24.43
CA PRO A 138 7.28 5.81 -25.24
C PRO A 138 8.70 6.30 -25.51
N SER A 139 9.70 5.61 -24.96
CA SER A 139 11.09 5.73 -25.39
C SER A 139 11.37 5.00 -26.70
#